data_AF-A0A355I7W3-F1
#
_entry.id   AF-A0A355I7W3-F1
#
_cell.length_a   1.000
_cell.length_b   1.000
_cell.length_c   1.000
_cell.angle_alpha   90.00
_cell.angle_beta   90.00
_cell.angle_gamma   90.00
#
_symmetry.space_group_name_H-M   'P 1'
#
loop_
_entity.id
_entity.type
_entity.pdbx_description
1 polymer ?
#
loop_
_entity_poly.entity_id
_entity_poly.type
_entity_poly.pdbx_seq_one_letter_code
_entity_poly.pdbx_strand_id
1 'polypeptide(L)'
;MIVDMLSCEELCACDILEKFEMSQSALSHHMKILRKCGLVKGREEGKWTYYSLDDDTIVKTKQFSHAITSDKENCICRGSKNCCKECEENE
;
A
#
# COMPACT_ATOMS: atom_id res chain seq x y z
N MET A 1 -6.08 -9.40 0.91
CA MET A 1 -5.17 -8.84 -0.14
C MET A 1 -3.72 -9.17 0.24
N ILE A 2 -2.76 -9.32 -0.68
CA ILE A 2 -1.38 -9.80 -0.36
C ILE A 2 -0.74 -9.04 0.82
N VAL A 3 -0.85 -7.71 0.83
CA VAL A 3 -0.29 -6.83 1.87
C VAL A 3 -0.87 -7.12 3.26
N ASP A 4 -2.15 -7.49 3.34
CA ASP A 4 -2.84 -7.83 4.58
C ASP A 4 -2.26 -9.11 5.19
N MET A 5 -2.01 -10.15 4.39
CA MET A 5 -1.34 -11.37 4.87
C MET A 5 0.07 -11.11 5.39
N LEU A 6 0.85 -10.29 4.67
CA LEU A 6 2.21 -9.93 5.08
C LEU A 6 2.26 -8.98 6.28
N SER A 7 1.11 -8.42 6.70
CA SER A 7 1.03 -7.56 7.88
C SER A 7 1.10 -8.33 9.19
N CYS A 8 0.82 -9.63 9.17
CA CYS A 8 0.90 -10.50 10.34
C CYS A 8 2.33 -11.04 10.52
N GLU A 9 2.94 -11.55 9.46
CA GLU A 9 4.26 -12.19 9.50
C GLU A 9 4.95 -12.26 8.13
N GLU A 10 6.23 -12.64 8.14
CA GLU A 10 6.96 -13.03 6.93
C GLU A 10 6.43 -14.38 6.41
N LEU A 11 6.16 -14.48 5.10
CA LEU A 11 5.61 -15.69 4.48
C LEU A 11 6.44 -16.16 3.28
N CYS A 12 6.52 -17.47 3.08
CA CYS A 12 7.10 -18.04 1.85
C CYS A 12 6.21 -17.71 0.65
N ALA A 13 6.82 -17.52 -0.52
CA ALA A 13 6.11 -17.43 -1.80
C ALA A 13 5.14 -18.61 -2.02
N CYS A 14 5.51 -19.79 -1.51
CA CYS A 14 4.73 -21.01 -1.55
C CYS A 14 3.46 -20.92 -0.69
N ASP A 15 3.57 -20.44 0.55
CA ASP A 15 2.41 -20.25 1.45
C ASP A 15 1.44 -19.20 0.88
N ILE A 16 1.97 -18.15 0.26
CA ILE A 16 1.16 -17.11 -0.37
C ILE A 16 0.42 -17.68 -1.58
N LEU A 17 1.07 -18.52 -2.40
CA LEU A 17 0.42 -19.20 -3.52
C LEU A 17 -0.68 -20.17 -3.08
N GLU A 18 -0.48 -20.88 -1.97
CA GLU A 18 -1.50 -21.81 -1.48
C GLU A 18 -2.75 -21.08 -0.97
N LYS A 19 -2.56 -19.91 -0.36
CA LYS A 19 -3.67 -19.08 0.16
C LYS A 19 -4.40 -18.26 -0.90
N PHE A 20 -3.85 -18.12 -2.10
CA PHE A 20 -4.50 -17.41 -3.19
C PHE A 20 -4.80 -18.36 -4.36
N GLU A 21 -6.00 -18.28 -4.93
CA GLU A 21 -6.35 -18.96 -6.19
C GLU A 21 -5.71 -18.27 -7.42
N MET A 22 -4.39 -18.05 -7.39
CA MET A 22 -3.65 -17.38 -8.47
C MET A 22 -2.47 -18.20 -8.97
N SER A 23 -2.01 -17.91 -10.19
CA SER A 23 -0.82 -18.54 -10.75
C SER A 23 0.46 -18.00 -10.10
N GLN A 24 1.53 -18.80 -10.17
CA GLN A 24 2.89 -18.37 -9.80
C GLN A 24 3.33 -17.11 -10.56
N SER A 25 2.95 -16.98 -11.84
CA SER A 25 3.27 -15.81 -12.65
C SER A 25 2.57 -14.54 -12.13
N ALA A 26 1.29 -14.65 -11.72
CA ALA A 26 0.55 -13.53 -11.16
C ALA A 26 1.14 -13.09 -9.82
N LEU A 27 1.46 -14.03 -8.92
CA LEU A 27 2.10 -13.70 -7.66
C LEU A 27 3.44 -13.00 -7.88
N SER A 28 4.30 -13.55 -8.75
CA SER A 28 5.60 -12.97 -9.06
C SER A 28 5.48 -11.54 -9.61
N HIS A 29 4.48 -11.30 -10.46
CA HIS A 29 4.18 -9.96 -10.97
C HIS A 29 3.81 -8.99 -9.85
N HIS A 30 2.88 -9.37 -8.96
CA HIS A 30 2.49 -8.54 -7.81
C HIS A 30 3.66 -8.28 -6.87
N MET A 31 4.46 -9.31 -6.55
CA MET A 31 5.63 -9.17 -5.68
C MET A 31 6.69 -8.26 -6.30
N LYS A 32 6.91 -8.34 -7.62
CA LYS A 32 7.83 -7.44 -8.32
C LYS A 32 7.37 -5.98 -8.22
N ILE A 33 6.08 -5.70 -8.37
CA ILE A 33 5.52 -4.36 -8.22
C ILE A 33 5.67 -3.88 -6.79
N LEU A 34 5.25 -4.68 -5.81
CA LEU A 34 5.30 -4.32 -4.39
C LEU A 34 6.75 -4.06 -3.92
N ARG A 35 7.72 -4.87 -4.38
CA ARG A 35 9.15 -4.62 -4.16
C ARG A 35 9.64 -3.35 -4.83
N LYS A 36 9.22 -3.08 -6.08
CA LYS A 36 9.58 -1.84 -6.80
C LYS A 36 9.03 -0.59 -6.09
N CYS A 37 7.85 -0.69 -5.48
CA CYS A 37 7.27 0.36 -4.67
C CYS A 37 7.91 0.50 -3.28
N GLY A 38 8.80 -0.41 -2.89
CA GLY A 38 9.41 -0.44 -1.57
C GLY A 38 8.46 -0.86 -0.44
N LEU A 39 7.27 -1.38 -0.75
CA LEU A 39 6.29 -1.80 0.27
C LEU A 39 6.60 -3.18 0.87
N VAL A 40 7.30 -4.01 0.11
CA VAL A 40 7.62 -5.40 0.46
C VAL A 40 9.10 -5.65 0.28
N LYS A 41 9.70 -6.35 1.24
CA LYS A 41 11.05 -6.92 1.18
C LYS A 41 10.96 -8.37 0.76
N GLY A 42 11.98 -8.83 0.05
CA GLY A 42 12.13 -10.24 -0.33
C GLY A 42 13.47 -10.76 0.17
N ARG A 43 13.46 -11.87 0.89
CA ARG A 43 14.65 -12.57 1.39
C ARG A 43 14.70 -13.96 0.77
N GLU A 44 15.86 -14.32 0.23
CA GLU A 44 16.09 -15.66 -0.31
C GLU A 44 16.72 -16.54 0.76
N GLU A 45 16.13 -17.71 1.00
CA GLU A 45 16.66 -18.72 1.91
C GLU A 45 16.65 -20.09 1.22
N GLY A 46 17.81 -20.47 0.70
CA GLY A 46 17.97 -21.67 -0.11
C GLY A 46 17.20 -21.57 -1.43
N LYS A 47 16.19 -22.44 -1.60
CA LYS A 47 15.32 -22.46 -2.79
C LYS A 47 14.05 -21.62 -2.64
N TRP A 48 13.83 -21.07 -1.45
CA TRP A 48 12.60 -20.39 -1.09
C TRP A 48 12.81 -18.87 -1.03
N THR A 49 11.80 -18.14 -1.45
CA THR A 49 11.75 -16.68 -1.29
C THR A 49 10.69 -16.36 -0.26
N TYR A 50 11.08 -15.62 0.77
CA TYR A 50 10.23 -15.11 1.82
C TYR A 50 9.95 -13.63 1.58
N TYR A 51 8.73 -13.20 1.88
CA TYR A 51 8.29 -11.82 1.74
C TYR A 51 7.81 -11.28 3.07
N SER A 52 8.12 -10.02 3.35
CA SER A 52 7.69 -9.27 4.52
C SER A 52 7.41 -7.82 4.14
N LEU A 53 6.62 -7.10 4.94
CA LEU A 53 6.43 -5.66 4.72
C LEU A 53 7.70 -4.88 5.05
N ASP A 54 7.91 -3.78 4.34
CA ASP A 54 8.93 -2.79 4.70
C ASP A 54 8.34 -1.82 5.74
N ASP A 55 8.62 -2.07 7.01
CA ASP A 55 8.05 -1.28 8.12
C ASP A 55 8.32 0.22 7.98
N ASP A 56 9.54 0.60 7.57
CA ASP A 56 9.93 2.00 7.39
C ASP A 56 9.06 2.69 6.33
N THR A 57 8.86 2.03 5.19
CA THR A 57 8.05 2.54 4.10
C THR A 57 6.58 2.58 4.48
N ILE A 58 6.06 1.54 5.15
CA ILE A 58 4.67 1.51 5.62
C ILE A 58 4.38 2.65 6.60
N VAL A 59 5.28 2.91 7.56
CA VAL A 59 5.13 4.04 8.49
C VAL A 59 5.11 5.37 7.74
N LYS A 60 6.04 5.58 6.81
CA LYS A 60 6.09 6.80 5.98
C LYS A 60 4.83 6.95 5.12
N THR A 61 4.33 5.89 4.52
CA THR A 61 3.10 5.90 3.71
C THR A 61 1.89 6.24 4.56
N LYS A 62 1.77 5.67 5.77
CA LYS A 62 0.70 6.00 6.73
C LYS A 62 0.76 7.48 7.13
N GLN A 63 1.94 7.98 7.49
CA GLN A 63 2.15 9.38 7.85
C GLN A 63 1.83 10.32 6.69
N PHE A 64 2.29 9.99 5.47
CA PHE A 64 2.01 10.78 4.28
C PHE A 64 0.51 10.84 3.99
N SER A 65 -0.16 9.69 3.98
CA SER A 65 -1.61 9.60 3.74
C SER A 65 -2.39 10.44 4.75
N HIS A 66 -2.03 10.33 6.04
CA HIS A 66 -2.62 11.17 7.09
C HIS A 66 -2.35 12.66 6.85
N ALA A 67 -1.11 13.03 6.50
CA ALA A 67 -0.71 14.41 6.29
C ALA A 67 -1.39 15.08 5.08
N ILE A 68 -1.76 14.32 4.03
CA ILE A 68 -2.43 14.90 2.85
C ILE A 68 -3.95 14.91 2.96
N THR A 69 -4.53 14.04 3.81
CA THR A 69 -5.99 13.93 3.99
C THR A 69 -6.50 14.70 5.21
N SER A 70 -5.62 15.18 6.08
CA SER A 70 -6.01 15.99 7.23
C SER A 70 -6.23 17.45 6.86
N ASP A 71 -7.19 18.09 7.55
CA ASP A 71 -7.40 19.53 7.46
C ASP A 71 -6.11 20.29 7.80
N LYS A 72 -5.67 21.13 6.87
CA LYS A 72 -4.50 22.00 7.07
C LYS A 72 -4.96 23.41 7.39
N GLU A 73 -4.41 24.02 8.44
CA GLU A 73 -4.66 25.43 8.74
C GLU A 73 -4.32 26.34 7.55
N ASN A 74 -3.30 25.96 6.76
CA ASN A 74 -2.86 26.64 5.54
C ASN A 74 -3.29 25.90 4.25
N CYS A 75 -4.48 25.28 4.24
CA CYS A 75 -4.99 24.64 3.04
C CYS A 75 -5.15 25.69 1.91
N ILE A 76 -4.62 25.41 0.72
CA ILE A 76 -4.75 26.30 -0.45
C ILE A 76 -6.22 26.62 -0.78
N CYS A 77 -7.14 25.72 -0.40
CA CYS A 77 -8.58 25.92 -0.54
C CYS A 77 -9.14 27.02 0.38
N ARG A 78 -8.48 27.34 1.50
CA ARG A 78 -8.91 28.38 2.47
C ARG A 78 -8.42 29.79 2.12
N GLY A 79 -7.45 29.92 1.20
CA GLY A 79 -6.85 31.20 0.79
C GLY A 79 -7.54 31.93 -0.37
N SER A 80 -8.41 31.25 -1.13
CA SER A 80 -9.19 31.86 -2.20
C SER A 80 -10.67 31.77 -1.84
N LYS A 81 -11.25 32.89 -1.39
CA LYS A 81 -12.71 33.10 -1.34
C LYS A 81 -13.27 33.01 -2.77
N ASN A 82 -13.47 31.79 -3.29
CA ASN A 82 -14.43 31.45 -4.36
C ASN A 82 -14.41 29.97 -4.85
N CYS A 83 -13.76 29.00 -4.19
CA CYS A 83 -13.63 27.67 -4.81
C CYS A 83 -14.87 26.76 -4.77
N CYS A 84 -15.92 27.07 -4.00
CA CYS A 84 -17.17 26.29 -4.00
C CYS A 84 -18.38 27.23 -3.88
N LYS A 85 -18.85 27.75 -5.01
CA LYS A 85 -20.28 27.99 -5.19
C LYS A 85 -20.68 27.08 -6.35
N GLU A 86 -21.78 26.36 -6.18
CA GLU A 86 -22.37 25.39 -7.12
C GLU A 86 -21.84 23.94 -7.00
N CYS A 87 -22.09 23.32 -5.84
CA CYS A 87 -22.67 21.99 -5.86
C CYS A 87 -24.05 22.16 -5.21
N GLU A 88 -25.05 22.47 -6.04
CA GLU A 88 -26.42 22.64 -5.63
C GLU A 88 -26.93 21.36 -4.94
N GLU A 89 -27.63 21.58 -3.83
CA GLU A 89 -28.59 20.66 -3.24
C GLU A 89 -29.70 20.31 -4.26
N ASN A 90 -30.52 19.33 -3.86
CA ASN A 90 -31.83 18.92 -4.40
C ASN A 90 -31.76 17.62 -5.23
N GLU A 91 -32.17 16.48 -4.67
CA GLU A 91 -33.56 15.99 -4.49
C GLU A 91 -34.09 15.28 -5.74
#